data_AF-A0A851XQI8-F1
#
_entry.id   AF-A0A851XQI8-F1
#
_cell.length_a   1.000
_cell.length_b   1.000
_cell.length_c   1.000
_cell.angle_alpha   90.00
_cell.angle_beta   90.00
_cell.angle_gamma   90.00
#
_symmetry.space_group_name_H-M   'P 1'
#
loop_
_entity.id
_entity.type
_entity.pdbx_description
1 polymer ?
#
loop_
_entity_poly.entity_id
_entity_poly.type
_entity_poly.pdbx_seq_one_letter_code
_entity_poly.pdbx_strand_id
1 'polypeptide(L)' 'MKVSVQAVAVWGRVAPSHSITAIMITDDQQTIVTGSQEGQICLWDLSSELKISSKEILFGHTASVTCLAKARE' A
#
# COMPACT_ATOMS: atom_id res chain seq x y z
N MET A 1 17.04 21.04 0.20
CA MET A 1 16.42 19.71 0.03
C MET A 1 15.07 19.74 0.73
N LYS A 2 13.95 19.51 0.03
CA LYS A 2 12.64 19.45 0.69
C LYS A 2 12.53 18.10 1.41
N VAL A 3 12.46 18.13 2.73
CA VAL A 3 12.12 16.93 3.52
C VAL A 3 10.62 16.71 3.32
N SER A 4 10.25 15.69 2.55
CA SER A 4 8.85 15.27 2.43
C SER A 4 8.51 14.45 3.65
N VAL A 5 7.70 14.99 4.55
CA VAL A 5 7.17 14.23 5.69
C VAL A 5 6.12 13.27 5.12
N GLN A 6 6.46 11.99 5.01
CA GLN A 6 5.46 10.97 4.66
C GLN A 6 4.57 10.77 5.88
N ALA A 7 3.30 11.15 5.76
CA ALA A 7 2.30 10.83 6.76
C ALA A 7 1.94 9.34 6.61
N VAL A 8 2.51 8.51 7.47
CA VAL A 8 2.21 7.07 7.56
C VAL A 8 1.13 6.90 8.63
N ALA A 9 -0.01 6.32 8.26
CA ALA A 9 -0.98 5.86 9.25
C ALA A 9 -0.83 4.36 9.50
N VAL A 10 -0.94 3.98 10.76
CA VAL A 10 -1.03 2.58 11.19
C VAL A 10 -2.50 2.18 11.23
N TRP A 11 -2.78 0.92 10.93
CA TRP A 11 -4.12 0.35 10.97
C TRP A 11 -4.74 0.49 12.37
N GLY A 12 -5.96 1.03 12.43
CA GLY A 12 -6.73 1.10 13.67
C GLY A 12 -7.37 -0.26 14.02
N ARG A 13 -8.13 -0.30 15.13
CA ARG A 13 -8.94 -1.49 15.50
C ARG A 13 -9.91 -1.94 14.40
N VAL A 14 -10.34 -1.00 13.55
CA VAL A 14 -11.21 -1.23 12.41
C VAL A 14 -10.45 -0.79 11.17
N ALA A 15 -10.35 -1.68 10.20
CA ALA A 15 -9.76 -1.37 8.91
C ALA A 15 -10.58 -0.29 8.19
N PRO A 16 -9.95 0.76 7.61
CA PRO A 16 -10.66 1.68 6.73
C PRO A 16 -11.25 0.96 5.51
N SER A 17 -12.28 1.57 4.92
CA SER A 17 -12.78 1.14 3.61
C SER A 17 -11.68 1.30 2.57
N HIS A 18 -11.29 0.20 1.95
CA HIS A 18 -10.19 0.16 0.99
C HIS A 18 -10.62 -0.68 -0.22
N SER A 19 -11.27 -0.02 -1.18
CA SER A 19 -11.79 -0.68 -2.39
C SER A 19 -10.64 -0.92 -3.36
N ILE A 20 -10.12 -2.16 -3.42
CA ILE A 20 -8.90 -2.46 -4.20
C ILE A 20 -9.15 -2.31 -5.70
N THR A 21 -8.36 -1.46 -6.36
CA THR A 21 -8.40 -1.19 -7.80
C THR A 21 -7.12 -1.62 -8.53
N ALA A 22 -6.00 -1.72 -7.81
CA ALA A 22 -4.71 -2.17 -8.33
C ALA A 22 -3.97 -3.00 -7.28
N ILE A 23 -3.18 -3.97 -7.72
CA ILE A 23 -2.36 -4.83 -6.85
C ILE A 23 -1.01 -5.11 -7.49
N MET A 24 0.03 -5.21 -6.67
CA MET A 24 1.38 -5.61 -7.07
C MET A 24 2.07 -6.35 -5.93
N ILE A 25 2.93 -7.30 -6.26
CA ILE A 25 3.84 -7.96 -5.33
C ILE A 25 5.27 -7.56 -5.70
N THR A 26 6.11 -7.36 -4.70
CA THR A 26 7.55 -7.09 -4.85
C THR A 26 8.32 -8.36 -5.24
N ASP A 27 9.44 -8.21 -5.95
CA ASP A 27 10.21 -9.37 -6.47
C ASP A 27 10.75 -10.28 -5.36
N ASP A 28 11.01 -9.72 -4.17
CA ASP A 28 11.43 -10.49 -2.99
C ASP A 28 10.26 -11.27 -2.34
N GLN A 29 9.03 -11.06 -2.83
CA GLN A 29 7.79 -11.66 -2.32
C GLN A 29 7.55 -11.38 -0.82
N GLN A 30 8.10 -10.28 -0.31
CA GLN A 30 7.91 -9.89 1.10
C GLN A 30 6.88 -8.79 1.27
N THR A 31 6.58 -8.04 0.22
CA THR A 31 5.63 -6.92 0.28
C THR A 31 4.57 -6.99 -0.82
N ILE A 32 3.31 -6.85 -0.44
CA ILE A 32 2.18 -6.59 -1.35
C ILE A 32 1.83 -5.11 -1.27
N VAL A 33 1.51 -4.50 -2.40
CA VAL A 33 1.03 -3.12 -2.49
C VAL A 33 -0.36 -3.14 -3.13
N THR A 34 -1.33 -2.51 -2.48
CA THR A 34 -2.68 -2.33 -3.03
C THR A 34 -3.00 -0.85 -3.18
N GLY A 35 -3.65 -0.49 -4.28
CA GLY A 35 -4.20 0.83 -4.53
C GLY A 35 -5.72 0.80 -4.37
N SER A 36 -6.31 1.93 -3.98
CA SER A 36 -7.74 2.04 -3.73
C SER A 36 -8.45 3.06 -4.62
N GLN A 37 -9.77 2.86 -4.78
CA GLN A 37 -10.67 3.80 -5.44
C GLN A 37 -10.68 5.19 -4.76
N GLU A 38 -10.41 5.23 -3.47
CA GLU A 38 -10.35 6.41 -2.61
C GLU A 38 -8.97 7.09 -2.61
N GLY A 39 -7.98 6.57 -3.35
CA GLY A 39 -6.63 7.15 -3.46
C GLY A 39 -5.64 6.70 -2.39
N GLN A 40 -6.03 5.75 -1.54
CA GLN A 40 -5.13 5.18 -0.55
C GLN A 40 -4.20 4.15 -1.20
N ILE A 41 -2.98 4.06 -0.71
CA ILE A 41 -2.06 2.96 -1.02
C ILE A 41 -1.77 2.22 0.27
N CYS A 42 -2.01 0.91 0.30
CA CYS A 42 -1.71 0.07 1.46
C CYS A 42 -0.54 -0.85 1.16
N LEU A 43 0.38 -0.94 2.10
CA LEU A 43 1.47 -1.91 2.11
C LEU A 43 1.12 -3.03 3.07
N TRP A 44 1.44 -4.25 2.65
CA TRP A 44 1.22 -5.46 3.43
C TRP A 44 2.50 -6.28 3.45
N ASP A 45 2.83 -6.82 4.62
CA ASP A 45 3.89 -7.82 4.72
C ASP A 45 3.33 -9.18 4.32
N LEU A 46 4.09 -9.90 3.50
CA LEU A 46 3.80 -11.27 3.04
C LEU A 46 4.86 -12.20 3.62
N SER A 47 4.43 -13.14 4.46
CA SER A 47 5.33 -14.16 5.01
C SER A 47 5.56 -15.29 4.00
N SER A 48 6.62 -16.07 4.22
CA SER A 48 6.91 -17.29 3.45
C SER A 48 5.80 -18.36 3.55
N GLU A 49 4.94 -18.26 4.57
CA GLU A 49 3.76 -19.11 4.76
C GLU A 49 2.51 -18.55 4.06
N LEU A 50 2.68 -17.53 3.21
CA LEU A 50 1.61 -16.81 2.52
C LEU A 50 0.62 -16.13 3.47
N LYS A 51 1.07 -15.77 4.68
CA LYS A 51 0.26 -14.96 5.61
C LYS A 51 0.48 -13.49 5.30
N ILE A 52 -0.62 -12.75 5.28
CA ILE A 52 -0.63 -11.31 4.99
C ILE A 52 -0.90 -10.57 6.30
N SER A 53 -0.06 -9.58 6.61
CA SER A 53 -0.29 -8.64 7.70
C SER A 53 -0.21 -7.21 7.22
N SER A 54 -1.04 -6.36 7.81
CA SER A 54 -1.15 -4.96 7.47
C SER A 54 0.09 -4.19 7.93
N LYS A 55 0.77 -3.47 7.03
CA LYS A 55 2.00 -2.74 7.36
C LYS A 55 1.73 -1.25 7.53
N GLU A 56 1.41 -0.58 6.43
CA GLU A 56 1.30 0.89 6.38
C GLU A 56 0.21 1.31 5.41
N ILE A 57 -0.35 2.50 5.65
CA ILE A 57 -1.23 3.19 4.69
C ILE A 57 -0.58 4.52 4.33
N LEU A 58 -0.41 4.73 3.04
CA LEU A 58 0.13 5.95 2.45
C LEU A 58 -1.01 6.79 1.87
N PHE A 59 -0.96 8.08 2.17
CA PHE A 59 -1.91 9.08 1.69
C PHE A 59 -1.20 10.08 0.76
N GLY A 60 -1.90 10.53 -0.27
CA GLY A 60 -1.41 11.57 -1.16
C GLY A 60 -2.21 11.67 -2.45
N HIS A 61 -2.62 10.54 -3.03
CA HIS A 61 -3.55 10.57 -4.15
C HIS A 61 -4.92 11.02 -3.67
N THR A 62 -5.49 12.01 -4.37
CA THR A 62 -6.85 12.51 -4.13
C THR A 62 -7.88 11.87 -5.06
N ALA A 63 -7.46 10.86 -5.83
CA ALA A 63 -8.24 10.17 -6.85
C ALA A 63 -7.85 8.69 -6.90
N SER A 64 -8.67 7.88 -7.58
CA SER A 64 -8.51 6.43 -7.70
C SER A 64 -7.12 6.04 -8.22
N VAL A 65 -6.51 5.05 -7.55
CA VAL A 65 -5.26 4.44 -7.98
C VAL A 65 -5.57 3.37 -9.02
N THR A 66 -5.36 3.69 -10.30
CA THR A 66 -5.74 2.79 -11.40
C THR A 66 -4.66 1.78 -11.79
N CYS A 67 -3.41 2.02 -11.40
CA CYS A 67 -2.29 1.17 -11.76
C CYS A 67 -1.16 1.30 -10.73
N LEU A 68 -0.44 0.21 -10.52
CA LEU A 68 0.78 0.16 -9.73
C LEU A 68 1.86 -0.54 -10.55
N ALA A 69 3.09 -0.02 -10.47
CA ALA A 69 4.24 -0.61 -11.10
C ALA A 69 5.48 -0.43 -10.21
N LYS A 70 6.33 -1.44 -10.18
CA LYS A 70 7.60 -1.38 -9.48
C LYS A 70 8.55 -0.53 -10.33
N ALA A 71 9.20 0.46 -9.71
CA ALA A 71 10.32 1.13 -10.34
C ALA A 71 11.46 0.13 -10.58
N ARG A 72 12.13 0.24 -11.73
CA ARG A 72 13.36 -0.53 -11.97
C ARG A 72 14.47 0.00 -11.06
N GLU A 73 15.44 -0.87 -10.78
CA GLU A 73 16.72 -0.42 -10.22
C GLU A 73 17.48 0.47 -11.21
#